data_AF-A0A6I1JIQ7-F1
#
_entry.id   AF-A0A6I1JIQ7-F1
#
_cell.length_a   1.000
_cell.length_b   1.000
_cell.length_c   1.000
_cell.angle_alpha   90.00
_cell.angle_beta   90.00
_cell.angle_gamma   90.00
#
_symmetry.space_group_name_H-M   'P 1'
#
loop_
_entity.id
_entity.type
_entity.pdbx_description
1 polymer ?
#
loop_
_entity_poly.entity_id
_entity_poly.type
_entity_poly.pdbx_seq_one_letter_code
_entity_poly.pdbx_strand_id
1 'polypeptide(L)' 'MTTTTSAADHAIALNLAMVEEILCRAHTQAVEALGYTDDGNRTAAIGTVLGLDQALANAQAIYTAAVALHRRNA' A
#
# COMPACT_ATOMS: atom_id res chain seq x y z
N MET A 1 -15.79 20.60 -21.34
CA MET A 1 -15.97 19.24 -21.90
C MET A 1 -15.65 18.26 -20.77
N THR A 2 -16.66 17.84 -20.01
CA THR A 2 -16.47 16.90 -18.88
C THR A 2 -16.35 15.50 -19.47
N THR A 3 -15.13 15.00 -19.59
CA THR A 3 -14.91 13.58 -19.89
C THR A 3 -15.46 12.79 -18.71
N THR A 4 -16.57 12.11 -18.89
CA THR A 4 -17.07 11.13 -17.93
C THR A 4 -15.98 10.06 -17.81
N THR A 5 -15.23 10.08 -16.71
CA THR A 5 -14.27 9.03 -16.36
C THR A 5 -14.99 7.70 -16.38
N SER A 6 -14.47 6.72 -17.14
CA SER A 6 -15.14 5.42 -17.24
C SER A 6 -15.17 4.74 -15.87
N ALA A 7 -16.14 3.84 -15.64
CA ALA A 7 -16.18 3.07 -14.39
C ALA A 7 -14.85 2.31 -14.15
N ALA A 8 -14.17 1.90 -15.22
CA ALA A 8 -12.85 1.28 -15.16
C ALA A 8 -11.76 2.25 -14.67
N ASP A 9 -11.71 3.46 -15.22
CA ASP A 9 -10.73 4.48 -14.82
C ASP A 9 -10.91 4.88 -13.35
N HIS A 10 -12.18 5.00 -12.90
CA HIS A 10 -12.47 5.27 -11.49
C HIS A 10 -12.02 4.13 -10.58
N ALA A 11 -12.27 2.87 -10.96
CA ALA A 11 -11.83 1.71 -10.20
C ALA A 11 -10.29 1.59 -10.15
N ILE A 12 -9.59 1.89 -11.24
CA ILE A 12 -8.13 1.94 -11.28
C ILE A 12 -7.60 3.01 -10.32
N ALA A 13 -8.15 4.23 -10.38
CA ALA A 13 -7.74 5.32 -9.50
C ALA A 13 -7.95 4.98 -8.02
N LEU A 14 -9.10 4.37 -7.67
CA LEU A 14 -9.37 3.91 -6.30
C LEU A 14 -8.36 2.85 -5.84
N ASN A 15 -8.04 1.87 -6.69
CA ASN A 15 -7.05 0.84 -6.35
C ASN A 15 -5.67 1.45 -6.11
N LEU A 16 -5.25 2.41 -6.94
CA LEU A 16 -3.97 3.09 -6.76
C LEU A 16 -3.93 3.93 -5.47
N ALA A 17 -5.03 4.61 -5.14
CA ALA A 17 -5.15 5.35 -3.88
C ALA A 17 -5.05 4.41 -2.66
N MET A 18 -5.71 3.25 -2.69
CA MET A 18 -5.60 2.26 -1.62
C MET A 18 -4.18 1.69 -1.49
N VAL A 19 -3.47 1.46 -2.61
CA VAL A 19 -2.07 1.03 -2.58
C VAL A 19 -1.19 2.08 -1.91
N GLU A 20 -1.36 3.35 -2.28
CA GLU A 20 -0.63 4.46 -1.67
C GLU A 20 -0.86 4.54 -0.16
N GLU A 21 -2.12 4.48 0.29
CA GLU A 21 -2.47 4.55 1.71
C GLU A 21 -1.80 3.42 2.51
N ILE A 22 -1.86 2.19 1.99
CA ILE A 22 -1.27 1.02 2.66
C ILE A 22 0.26 1.17 2.72
N LEU A 23 0.91 1.57 1.62
CA LEU A 23 2.36 1.72 1.58
C LEU A 23 2.84 2.88 2.46
N CYS A 24 2.07 3.96 2.58
CA CYS A 24 2.38 5.08 3.47
C CYS A 24 2.34 4.68 4.96
N ARG A 25 1.34 3.87 5.33
CA ARG A 25 1.26 3.28 6.68
C ARG A 25 2.42 2.33 6.95
N ALA A 26 2.70 1.43 5.99
CA ALA A 26 3.82 0.51 6.06
C ALA A 26 5.16 1.25 6.22
N HIS A 27 5.35 2.34 5.48
CA HIS A 27 6.52 3.20 5.61
C HIS A 27 6.64 3.82 7.00
N THR A 28 5.54 4.38 7.53
CA THR A 28 5.51 4.95 8.90
C THR A 28 5.93 3.92 9.94
N GLN A 29 5.41 2.68 9.86
CA GLN A 29 5.77 1.60 10.78
C GLN A 29 7.25 1.22 10.65
N ALA A 30 7.77 1.14 9.43
CA ALA A 30 9.18 0.83 9.20
C ALA A 30 10.10 1.93 9.78
N VAL A 31 9.73 3.21 9.62
CA VAL A 31 10.46 4.34 10.22
C VAL A 31 10.45 4.27 11.74
N GLU A 32 9.29 3.98 12.35
CA GLU A 32 9.20 3.83 13.81
C GLU A 32 10.06 2.66 14.31
N ALA A 33 10.03 1.51 13.63
CA ALA A 33 10.85 0.35 13.97
C ALA A 33 12.36 0.63 13.87
N LEU A 34 12.78 1.43 12.89
CA LEU A 34 14.15 1.90 12.79
C LEU A 34 14.52 2.80 13.98
N GLY A 35 13.64 3.70 14.39
CA GLY A 35 13.84 4.52 15.59
C GLY A 35 14.06 3.66 16.85
N TYR A 36 13.23 2.63 17.07
CA TYR A 36 13.46 1.69 18.18
C TYR A 36 14.78 0.90 18.05
N THR A 37 15.25 0.65 16.83
CA THR A 37 16.53 0.00 16.60
C THR A 37 17.69 0.90 17.02
N ASP A 38 17.63 2.19 16.66
CA ASP A 38 18.63 3.20 17.03
C ASP A 38 18.69 3.40 18.56
N ASP A 39 17.55 3.27 19.24
CA ASP A 39 17.45 3.31 20.70
C ASP A 39 17.87 1.98 21.39
N GLY A 40 18.30 0.97 20.63
CA GLY A 40 18.68 -0.36 21.13
C GLY A 40 17.51 -1.22 21.61
N ASN A 41 16.26 -0.81 21.36
CA ASN A 41 15.04 -1.50 21.76
C ASN A 41 14.57 -2.49 20.68
N ARG A 42 15.31 -3.59 20.52
CA ARG A 42 15.04 -4.63 19.51
C ARG A 42 13.62 -5.22 19.60
N THR A 43 13.10 -5.44 20.80
CA THR A 43 11.77 -6.06 20.97
C THR A 43 10.68 -5.14 20.44
N ALA A 44 10.76 -3.84 20.72
CA ALA A 44 9.83 -2.86 20.16
C ALA A 44 9.99 -2.76 18.64
N ALA A 45 11.22 -2.68 18.13
CA ALA A 45 11.48 -2.64 16.69
C ALA A 45 10.84 -3.81 15.93
N ILE A 46 11.03 -5.05 16.41
CA ILE A 46 10.41 -6.23 15.79
C ILE A 46 8.89 -6.22 15.97
N GLY A 47 8.39 -5.84 17.15
CA GLY A 47 6.95 -5.76 17.42
C GLY A 47 6.22 -4.80 16.47
N THR A 48 6.83 -3.64 16.18
CA THR A 48 6.27 -2.61 15.29
C THR A 48 6.13 -3.07 13.84
N VAL A 49 7.00 -3.98 13.38
CA VAL A 49 6.94 -4.51 12.00
C VAL A 49 6.08 -5.76 11.86
N LEU A 50 5.51 -6.30 12.94
CA LEU A 50 4.58 -7.43 12.82
C LEU A 50 3.31 -6.98 12.06
N GLY A 51 2.91 -7.76 11.05
CA GLY A 51 1.77 -7.45 10.18
C GLY A 51 2.11 -6.59 8.95
N LEU A 52 3.35 -6.11 8.82
CA LEU A 52 3.81 -5.48 7.57
C LEU A 52 3.72 -6.44 6.38
N ASP A 53 3.97 -7.73 6.60
CA ASP A 53 3.82 -8.78 5.60
C ASP A 53 2.39 -8.82 5.02
N GLN A 54 1.38 -8.75 5.88
CA GLN A 54 -0.02 -8.71 5.44
C GLN A 54 -0.35 -7.41 4.70
N ALA A 55 0.15 -6.27 5.17
CA ALA A 55 -0.03 -4.99 4.50
C ALA A 55 0.59 -5.01 3.08
N LEU A 56 1.82 -5.52 2.95
CA LEU A 56 2.51 -5.65 1.68
C LEU A 56 1.80 -6.63 0.73
N ALA A 57 1.32 -7.76 1.24
CA ALA A 57 0.53 -8.71 0.46
C ALA A 57 -0.78 -8.07 -0.07
N ASN A 58 -1.46 -7.27 0.76
CA ASN A 58 -2.67 -6.55 0.35
C ASN A 58 -2.35 -5.50 -0.73
N ALA A 59 -1.31 -4.69 -0.53
CA ALA A 59 -0.88 -3.70 -1.51
C ALA A 59 -0.55 -4.36 -2.87
N GLN A 60 0.18 -5.48 -2.85
CA GLN A 60 0.51 -6.23 -4.07
C GLN A 60 -0.76 -6.77 -4.77
N ALA A 61 -1.72 -7.30 -4.02
CA ALA A 61 -2.97 -7.81 -4.58
C ALA A 61 -3.79 -6.70 -5.26
N ILE A 62 -3.93 -5.55 -4.60
CA ILE A 62 -4.68 -4.39 -5.12
C ILE A 62 -3.98 -3.81 -6.35
N TYR A 63 -2.65 -3.66 -6.31
CA TYR A 63 -1.86 -3.26 -7.48
C TYR A 63 -2.07 -4.20 -8.66
N THR A 64 -2.04 -5.51 -8.42
CA THR A 64 -2.25 -6.52 -9.46
C THR A 64 -3.65 -6.40 -10.06
N ALA A 65 -4.67 -6.13 -9.23
CA ALA A 65 -6.03 -5.89 -9.70
C ALA A 65 -6.14 -4.62 -10.56
N ALA A 66 -5.48 -3.52 -10.20
CA ALA A 66 -5.43 -2.30 -11.00
C ALA A 66 -4.79 -2.54 -12.38
N VAL A 67 -3.67 -3.26 -12.42
CA VAL A 67 -2.98 -3.61 -13.68
C VAL A 67 -3.85 -4.51 -14.55
N ALA A 68 -4.52 -5.50 -13.96
CA ALA A 68 -5.43 -6.38 -14.69
C ALA A 68 -6.62 -5.61 -15.28
N LEU A 69 -7.21 -4.68 -14.52
CA LEU A 69 -8.28 -3.81 -15.01
C LEU A 69 -7.81 -2.94 -16.18
N HIS A 70 -6.64 -2.32 -16.08
CA HIS A 70 -6.07 -1.54 -17.17
C HIS A 70 -5.91 -2.40 -18.43
N ARG A 71 -5.29 -3.59 -18.32
CA ARG A 71 -5.08 -4.50 -19.45
C ARG A 71 -6.37 -4.99 -20.12
N ARG A 72 -7.48 -5.08 -19.37
CA ARG A 72 -8.79 -5.49 -19.92
C ARG A 72 -9.52 -4.36 -20.62
N ASN A 73 -9.17 -3.10 -20.33
CA ASN A 73 -9.83 -1.91 -20.85
C ASN A 73 -8.92 -1.05 -21.76
N ALA A 74 -7.70 -1.52 -22.03
CA ALA A 74 -6.74 -0.94 -22.98
C ALA A 74 -6.92 -1.57 -24.36
#